data_AF-M2W3D2-F1
#
_entry.id   AF-M2W3D2-F1
#
_cell.length_a   1.000
_cell.length_b   1.000
_cell.length_c   1.000
_cell.angle_alpha   90.00
_cell.angle_beta   90.00
_cell.angle_gamma   90.00
#
_symmetry.space_group_name_H-M   'P 1'
#
loop_
_entity.id
_entity.type
_entity.pdbx_description
1 polymer ?
#
loop_
_entity_poly.entity_id
_entity_poly.type
_entity_poly.pdbx_seq_one_letter_code
_entity_poly.pdbx_strand_id
1 'polypeptide(L)'
;MELTKFLVCGAIKEESEAELFLSRILRVQEKQGPFSFVLCCGFDLKQLVSLTTAAEKKEELSLEVYLASQHKWDSVPLKESIQKNVYTLRPFEVFEVCSFRISFIPCGLSHDWNAFNSFVESCMRSQTQLDIAILDISLDRQSLHLQGQYSDLSKGLAQLKPRYSFCSVEPFEYFEYGPFLFEDSFTLSRFIHLSHVGSKQKWLYALSMKPVAYLDETNWIKERSGPSVLPNPFQFDKIVEEEEKEVANVRFLEKYSLDGDAKKPHQASCWFCLANEKDLHLIVDVGQYCFLALAKGYLSKYHLLIVPIEHVGSRFELSTETWKEVQFYLSLLENWWSSMNLQIFWFERSMKPPSGNEVNHMQIQVIGMPIRESLSFVSNLLDRESKRLGVTIWELGSETEFEEKYRSGKMDEYILFKLPDGCYALHVVESENKRKRKYAGTQSPYFALFSFGRKIAALAMNMPQKIDWKKSVNDMKEEEQVTNELREEFLSWKRKMFS
;
A
#
# COMPACT_ATOMS: atom_id res chain seq x y z
N MET A 1 -6.06 -33.78 -13.40
CA MET A 1 -6.76 -33.09 -14.51
C MET A 1 -5.72 -32.45 -15.42
N GLU A 2 -5.90 -32.53 -16.73
CA GLU A 2 -5.07 -31.81 -17.73
C GLU A 2 -5.37 -30.29 -17.71
N LEU A 3 -4.58 -29.51 -18.44
CA LEU A 3 -4.84 -28.07 -18.59
C LEU A 3 -6.06 -27.85 -19.51
N THR A 4 -7.02 -27.04 -19.06
CA THR A 4 -8.17 -26.65 -19.89
C THR A 4 -7.80 -25.40 -20.68
N LYS A 5 -8.05 -25.41 -21.99
CA LYS A 5 -7.87 -24.25 -22.86
C LYS A 5 -9.18 -23.50 -23.04
N PHE A 6 -9.17 -22.18 -22.88
CA PHE A 6 -10.34 -21.33 -23.13
C PHE A 6 -9.92 -19.97 -23.71
N LEU A 7 -10.88 -19.25 -24.26
CA LEU A 7 -10.70 -17.91 -24.81
C LEU A 7 -11.32 -16.86 -23.89
N VAL A 8 -10.70 -15.69 -23.80
CA VAL A 8 -11.26 -14.51 -23.17
C VAL A 8 -11.20 -13.36 -24.17
N CYS A 9 -12.31 -12.66 -24.31
CA CYS A 9 -12.51 -11.59 -25.26
C CYS A 9 -12.87 -10.30 -24.53
N GLY A 10 -12.38 -9.17 -25.03
CA GLY A 10 -12.86 -7.86 -24.60
C GLY A 10 -14.31 -7.61 -25.01
N ALA A 11 -14.81 -6.44 -24.64
CA ALA A 11 -16.21 -6.06 -24.78
C ALA A 11 -16.62 -5.89 -26.25
N ILE A 12 -17.87 -6.23 -26.55
CA ILE A 12 -18.56 -5.91 -27.81
C ILE A 12 -19.30 -4.59 -27.59
N LYS A 13 -18.81 -3.51 -28.22
CA LYS A 13 -19.30 -2.14 -28.06
C LYS A 13 -20.24 -1.72 -29.18
N GLU A 14 -20.02 -2.20 -30.39
CA GLU A 14 -20.88 -1.90 -31.54
C GLU A 14 -21.60 -3.15 -32.05
N GLU A 15 -22.81 -2.98 -32.59
CA GLU A 15 -23.55 -4.09 -33.21
C GLU A 15 -22.79 -4.69 -34.40
N SER A 16 -21.99 -3.87 -35.09
CA SER A 16 -21.11 -4.25 -36.21
C SER A 16 -20.01 -5.25 -35.79
N GLU A 17 -19.63 -5.27 -34.52
CA GLU A 17 -18.53 -6.09 -34.00
C GLU A 17 -18.95 -7.54 -33.73
N ALA A 18 -20.25 -7.83 -33.60
CA ALA A 18 -20.75 -9.14 -33.25
C ALA A 18 -20.36 -10.22 -34.29
N GLU A 19 -20.48 -9.92 -35.58
CA GLU A 19 -20.08 -10.84 -36.65
C GLU A 19 -18.56 -11.06 -36.69
N LEU A 20 -17.79 -10.00 -36.40
CA LEU A 20 -16.34 -10.05 -36.31
C LEU A 20 -15.88 -10.93 -35.14
N PHE A 21 -16.49 -10.75 -33.96
CA PHE A 21 -16.25 -11.57 -32.78
C PHE A 21 -16.46 -13.06 -33.08
N LEU A 22 -17.65 -13.44 -33.54
CA LEU A 22 -18.00 -14.84 -33.83
C LEU A 22 -17.08 -15.46 -34.87
N SER A 23 -16.84 -14.74 -35.98
CA SER A 23 -15.97 -15.24 -37.06
C SER A 23 -14.53 -15.42 -36.58
N ARG A 24 -14.06 -14.57 -35.66
CA ARG A 24 -12.70 -14.67 -35.11
C ARG A 24 -12.56 -15.85 -34.15
N ILE A 25 -13.48 -16.04 -33.20
CA ILE A 25 -13.39 -17.16 -32.24
C ILE A 25 -13.49 -18.51 -32.93
N LEU A 26 -14.35 -18.66 -33.94
CA LEU A 26 -14.49 -19.90 -34.73
C LEU A 26 -13.21 -20.20 -35.53
N ARG A 27 -12.61 -19.16 -36.15
CA ARG A 27 -11.34 -19.31 -36.86
C ARG A 27 -10.18 -19.69 -35.92
N VAL A 28 -10.20 -19.19 -34.69
CA VAL A 28 -9.19 -19.54 -33.68
C VAL A 28 -9.43 -20.97 -33.16
N GLN A 29 -10.69 -21.37 -32.96
CA GLN A 29 -11.05 -22.75 -32.61
C GLN A 29 -10.57 -23.76 -33.66
N GLU A 30 -10.79 -23.46 -34.95
CA GLU A 30 -10.34 -24.31 -36.06
C GLU A 30 -8.81 -24.43 -36.11
N LYS A 31 -8.08 -23.34 -35.88
CA LYS A 31 -6.62 -23.29 -36.06
C LYS A 31 -5.78 -23.66 -34.85
N GLN A 32 -6.27 -23.37 -33.65
CA GLN A 32 -5.50 -23.44 -32.40
C GLN A 32 -6.23 -24.20 -31.28
N GLY A 33 -7.47 -24.63 -31.53
CA GLY A 33 -8.27 -25.39 -30.58
C GLY A 33 -7.77 -26.83 -30.36
N PRO A 34 -8.54 -27.64 -29.64
CA PRO A 34 -9.86 -27.31 -29.09
C PRO A 34 -9.76 -26.39 -27.87
N PHE A 35 -10.55 -25.31 -27.87
CA PHE A 35 -10.91 -24.54 -26.69
C PHE A 35 -12.24 -25.05 -26.14
N SER A 36 -12.43 -24.98 -24.83
CA SER A 36 -13.61 -25.48 -24.13
C SER A 36 -14.75 -24.47 -24.08
N PHE A 37 -14.45 -23.17 -23.90
CA PHE A 37 -15.44 -22.09 -23.86
C PHE A 37 -14.81 -20.72 -24.16
N VAL A 38 -15.65 -19.70 -24.31
CA VAL A 38 -15.28 -18.28 -24.45
C VAL A 38 -15.92 -17.44 -23.35
N LEU A 39 -15.14 -16.57 -22.73
CA LEU A 39 -15.64 -15.50 -21.87
C LEU A 39 -15.59 -14.16 -22.62
N CYS A 40 -16.66 -13.38 -22.60
CA CYS A 40 -16.72 -12.04 -23.15
C CYS A 40 -16.89 -11.01 -22.02
N CYS A 41 -15.92 -10.11 -21.88
CA CYS A 41 -15.82 -9.17 -20.77
C CYS A 41 -16.67 -7.90 -20.91
N GLY A 42 -17.72 -7.93 -21.74
CA GLY A 42 -18.66 -6.82 -21.86
C GLY A 42 -19.57 -6.93 -23.07
N PHE A 43 -20.86 -6.63 -22.87
CA PHE A 43 -21.83 -6.41 -23.95
C PHE A 43 -22.97 -5.52 -23.46
N ASP A 44 -23.65 -4.82 -24.38
CA ASP A 44 -24.93 -4.15 -24.12
C ASP A 44 -26.09 -4.90 -24.83
N LEU A 45 -27.33 -4.62 -24.44
CA LEU A 45 -28.53 -5.32 -24.92
C LEU A 45 -28.73 -5.25 -26.44
N LYS A 46 -28.31 -4.15 -27.07
CA LYS A 46 -28.45 -3.97 -28.53
C LYS A 46 -27.55 -4.95 -29.29
N GLN A 47 -26.33 -5.12 -28.83
CA GLN A 47 -25.32 -6.02 -29.41
C GLN A 47 -25.69 -7.48 -29.12
N LEU A 48 -26.39 -7.77 -28.03
CA LEU A 48 -26.91 -9.12 -27.77
C LEU A 48 -27.82 -9.61 -28.91
N VAL A 49 -28.74 -8.75 -29.39
CA VAL A 49 -29.65 -9.11 -30.50
C VAL A 49 -28.86 -9.37 -31.80
N SER A 50 -27.87 -8.53 -32.09
CA SER A 50 -27.02 -8.68 -33.27
C SER A 50 -26.14 -9.92 -33.18
N LEU A 51 -25.63 -10.23 -31.97
CA LEU A 51 -24.85 -11.43 -31.69
C LEU A 51 -25.68 -12.71 -31.84
N THR A 52 -26.89 -12.75 -31.30
CA THR A 52 -27.77 -13.92 -31.45
C THR A 52 -28.14 -14.13 -32.92
N THR A 53 -28.55 -13.06 -33.60
CA THR A 53 -28.86 -13.12 -35.05
C THR A 53 -27.67 -13.62 -35.88
N ALA A 54 -26.46 -13.13 -35.59
CA ALA A 54 -25.25 -13.58 -36.27
C ALA A 54 -24.90 -15.03 -35.94
N ALA A 55 -25.11 -15.46 -34.70
CA ALA A 55 -24.89 -16.84 -34.26
C ALA A 55 -25.87 -17.83 -34.92
N GLU A 56 -27.12 -17.44 -35.17
CA GLU A 56 -28.11 -18.30 -35.84
C GLU A 56 -27.68 -18.58 -37.29
N LYS A 57 -27.15 -17.57 -37.98
CA LYS A 57 -26.64 -17.70 -39.36
C LYS A 57 -25.43 -18.62 -39.48
N LYS A 58 -24.70 -18.91 -38.39
CA LYS A 58 -23.46 -19.70 -38.42
C LYS A 58 -23.69 -21.21 -38.32
N GLU A 59 -24.94 -21.68 -38.34
CA GLU A 59 -25.32 -23.10 -38.23
C GLU A 59 -24.59 -23.79 -37.06
N GLU A 60 -25.10 -23.54 -35.84
CA GLU A 60 -24.63 -24.14 -34.59
C GLU A 60 -23.19 -23.78 -34.16
N LEU A 61 -23.08 -22.82 -33.24
CA LEU A 61 -21.82 -22.50 -32.56
C LEU A 61 -21.25 -23.73 -31.87
N SER A 62 -20.07 -24.20 -32.25
CA SER A 62 -19.41 -25.35 -31.62
C SER A 62 -18.75 -25.04 -30.27
N LEU A 63 -18.85 -23.81 -29.79
CA LEU A 63 -18.17 -23.31 -28.61
C LEU A 63 -19.15 -22.51 -27.75
N GLU A 64 -19.18 -22.80 -26.45
CA GLU A 64 -20.00 -22.07 -25.49
C GLU A 64 -19.43 -20.67 -25.25
N VAL A 65 -20.29 -19.65 -25.33
CA VAL A 65 -19.94 -18.24 -25.15
C VAL A 65 -20.68 -17.68 -23.94
N TYR A 66 -19.93 -17.19 -22.95
CA TYR A 66 -20.45 -16.58 -21.73
C TYR A 66 -20.22 -15.07 -21.74
N LEU A 67 -21.29 -14.30 -21.58
CA LEU A 67 -21.30 -12.86 -21.75
C LEU A 67 -21.52 -12.13 -20.42
N ALA A 68 -20.63 -11.20 -20.08
CA ALA A 68 -20.77 -10.29 -18.94
C ALA A 68 -21.45 -8.99 -19.36
N SER A 69 -22.64 -8.68 -18.82
CA SER A 69 -23.46 -7.52 -19.23
C SER A 69 -22.99 -6.23 -18.59
N GLN A 70 -22.81 -5.16 -19.38
CA GLN A 70 -22.46 -3.82 -18.87
C GLN A 70 -23.69 -2.93 -18.58
N HIS A 71 -24.92 -3.37 -18.88
CA HIS A 71 -26.16 -2.66 -18.55
C HIS A 71 -26.88 -3.18 -17.30
N LYS A 72 -27.88 -2.40 -16.81
CA LYS A 72 -28.80 -2.79 -15.73
C LYS A 72 -29.40 -4.18 -16.01
N TRP A 73 -29.07 -5.12 -15.13
CA TRP A 73 -29.35 -6.55 -15.27
C TRP A 73 -30.84 -6.90 -15.32
N ASP A 74 -31.72 -6.07 -14.74
CA ASP A 74 -33.19 -6.26 -14.77
C ASP A 74 -33.76 -6.42 -16.19
N SER A 75 -33.03 -5.93 -17.20
CA SER A 75 -33.43 -5.93 -18.61
C SER A 75 -32.79 -7.09 -19.42
N VAL A 76 -31.93 -7.90 -18.81
CA VAL A 76 -31.26 -9.03 -19.48
C VAL A 76 -32.06 -10.33 -19.22
N PRO A 77 -32.42 -11.10 -20.26
CA PRO A 77 -33.10 -12.38 -20.07
C PRO A 77 -32.25 -13.35 -19.23
N LEU A 78 -32.76 -13.76 -18.07
CA LEU A 78 -32.09 -14.68 -17.13
C LEU A 78 -32.16 -16.16 -17.55
N LYS A 79 -32.48 -16.44 -18.82
CA LYS A 79 -32.64 -17.81 -19.33
C LYS A 79 -31.30 -18.52 -19.37
N GLU A 80 -31.32 -19.82 -19.04
CA GLU A 80 -30.14 -20.70 -19.03
C GLU A 80 -29.38 -20.73 -20.36
N SER A 81 -29.99 -20.35 -21.48
CA SER A 81 -29.30 -19.95 -22.70
C SER A 81 -30.18 -18.94 -23.45
N ILE A 82 -29.59 -17.85 -23.94
CA ILE A 82 -30.32 -16.84 -24.74
C ILE A 82 -30.48 -17.36 -26.18
N GLN A 83 -29.47 -18.10 -26.61
CA GLN A 83 -29.45 -18.90 -27.82
C GLN A 83 -28.56 -20.12 -27.56
N LYS A 84 -28.68 -21.18 -28.38
CA LYS A 84 -27.80 -22.35 -28.30
C LYS A 84 -26.32 -21.91 -28.22
N ASN A 85 -25.66 -22.34 -27.15
CA ASN A 85 -24.26 -22.07 -26.84
C ASN A 85 -23.91 -20.60 -26.58
N VAL A 86 -24.90 -19.74 -26.29
CA VAL A 86 -24.71 -18.34 -25.87
C VAL A 86 -25.45 -18.07 -24.55
N TYR A 87 -24.68 -17.69 -23.55
CA TYR A 87 -25.08 -17.58 -22.15
C TYR A 87 -24.76 -16.19 -21.61
N THR A 88 -25.56 -15.70 -20.67
CA THR A 88 -25.24 -14.48 -19.90
C THR A 88 -24.84 -14.84 -18.48
N LEU A 89 -23.81 -14.16 -17.98
CA LEU A 89 -23.36 -14.29 -16.60
C LEU A 89 -24.16 -13.33 -15.73
N ARG A 90 -24.73 -13.86 -14.65
CA ARG A 90 -25.41 -13.04 -13.65
C ARG A 90 -24.37 -12.33 -12.77
N PRO A 91 -24.60 -11.05 -12.44
CA PRO A 91 -23.81 -10.34 -11.44
C PRO A 91 -23.77 -11.09 -10.11
N PHE A 92 -22.61 -11.06 -9.44
CA PHE A 92 -22.47 -11.49 -8.05
C PHE A 92 -22.95 -12.92 -7.79
N GLU A 93 -22.75 -13.81 -8.77
CA GLU A 93 -22.97 -15.25 -8.64
C GLU A 93 -21.69 -16.00 -9.03
N VAL A 94 -21.54 -17.23 -8.51
CA VAL A 94 -20.47 -18.15 -8.94
C VAL A 94 -21.06 -19.08 -10.00
N PHE A 95 -20.53 -18.96 -11.21
CA PHE A 95 -20.84 -19.85 -12.33
C PHE A 95 -19.74 -20.91 -12.48
N GLU A 96 -20.12 -22.16 -12.71
CA GLU A 96 -19.18 -23.27 -12.89
C GLU A 96 -19.20 -23.82 -14.32
N VAL A 97 -18.06 -23.81 -15.00
CA VAL A 97 -17.87 -24.43 -16.33
C VAL A 97 -16.51 -25.11 -16.40
N CYS A 98 -16.48 -26.37 -16.84
CA CYS A 98 -15.27 -27.20 -16.82
C CYS A 98 -14.55 -27.15 -15.45
N SER A 99 -15.32 -27.09 -14.36
CA SER A 99 -14.86 -26.92 -12.97
C SER A 99 -14.16 -25.61 -12.63
N PHE A 100 -14.15 -24.62 -13.53
CA PHE A 100 -13.75 -23.25 -13.21
C PHE A 100 -14.88 -22.54 -12.50
N ARG A 101 -14.55 -21.87 -11.40
CA ARG A 101 -15.47 -20.97 -10.69
C ARG A 101 -15.26 -19.55 -11.19
N ILE A 102 -16.26 -19.03 -11.89
CA ILE A 102 -16.22 -17.75 -12.59
C ILE A 102 -17.27 -16.83 -11.99
N SER A 103 -16.92 -15.56 -11.76
CA SER A 103 -17.91 -14.56 -11.36
C SER A 103 -17.81 -13.31 -12.19
N PHE A 104 -18.96 -12.69 -12.45
CA PHE A 104 -19.05 -11.36 -13.03
C PHE A 104 -19.35 -10.34 -11.92
N ILE A 105 -18.50 -9.31 -11.83
CA ILE A 105 -18.54 -8.29 -10.79
C ILE A 105 -18.73 -6.92 -11.47
N PRO A 106 -19.97 -6.45 -11.63
CA PRO A 106 -20.24 -5.13 -12.19
C PRO A 106 -19.99 -4.04 -11.16
N CYS A 107 -18.98 -3.21 -11.41
CA CYS A 107 -18.59 -2.09 -10.56
C CYS A 107 -18.69 -0.73 -11.28
N GLY A 108 -19.10 -0.67 -12.55
CA GLY A 108 -19.21 0.58 -13.30
C GLY A 108 -20.48 1.38 -13.00
N LEU A 109 -21.64 0.86 -13.43
CA LEU A 109 -22.87 1.64 -13.67
C LEU A 109 -23.95 1.54 -12.58
N SER A 110 -23.81 0.63 -11.61
CA SER A 110 -24.69 0.50 -10.45
C SER A 110 -23.87 -0.03 -9.28
N HIS A 111 -23.36 0.88 -8.45
CA HIS A 111 -22.59 0.56 -7.24
C HIS A 111 -23.47 -0.13 -6.19
N ASP A 112 -23.90 -1.36 -6.44
CA ASP A 112 -24.59 -2.19 -5.45
C ASP A 112 -23.57 -2.92 -4.58
N TRP A 113 -22.86 -2.15 -3.77
CA TRP A 113 -21.87 -2.66 -2.83
C TRP A 113 -22.49 -3.60 -1.80
N ASN A 114 -23.77 -3.44 -1.47
CA ASN A 114 -24.47 -4.33 -0.56
C ASN A 114 -24.63 -5.73 -1.17
N ALA A 115 -25.04 -5.82 -2.44
CA ALA A 115 -25.12 -7.08 -3.16
C ALA A 115 -23.73 -7.72 -3.31
N PHE A 116 -22.71 -6.93 -3.66
CA PHE A 116 -21.34 -7.41 -3.75
C PHE A 116 -20.83 -7.96 -2.41
N ASN A 117 -20.99 -7.21 -1.31
CA ASN A 117 -20.56 -7.65 0.01
C ASN A 117 -21.31 -8.91 0.46
N SER A 118 -22.62 -8.98 0.21
CA SER A 118 -23.43 -10.18 0.49
C SER A 118 -22.92 -11.41 -0.29
N PHE A 119 -22.53 -11.20 -1.55
CA PHE A 119 -21.92 -12.24 -2.38
C PHE A 119 -20.54 -12.68 -1.86
N VAL A 120 -19.68 -11.73 -1.48
CA VAL A 120 -18.39 -12.02 -0.86
C VAL A 120 -18.58 -12.84 0.42
N GLU A 121 -19.48 -12.42 1.31
CA GLU A 121 -19.79 -13.17 2.53
C GLU A 121 -20.31 -14.58 2.24
N SER A 122 -21.15 -14.74 1.22
CA SER A 122 -21.64 -16.05 0.79
C SER A 122 -20.51 -16.97 0.31
N CYS A 123 -19.57 -16.43 -0.48
CA CYS A 123 -18.37 -17.15 -0.93
C CYS A 123 -17.47 -17.53 0.25
N MET A 124 -17.28 -16.62 1.21
CA MET A 124 -16.49 -16.90 2.42
C MET A 124 -17.12 -17.99 3.27
N ARG A 125 -18.43 -17.93 3.53
CA ARG A 125 -19.16 -18.97 4.30
C ARG A 125 -19.08 -20.34 3.65
N SER A 126 -19.09 -20.38 2.31
CA SER A 126 -18.97 -21.62 1.53
C SER A 126 -17.53 -22.03 1.23
N GLN A 127 -16.53 -21.25 1.68
CA GLN A 127 -15.10 -21.43 1.37
C GLN A 127 -14.85 -21.55 -0.15
N THR A 128 -15.59 -20.78 -0.93
CA THR A 128 -15.51 -20.76 -2.39
C THR A 128 -14.44 -19.78 -2.85
N GLN A 129 -13.32 -20.31 -3.34
CA GLN A 129 -12.32 -19.53 -4.06
C GLN A 129 -12.68 -19.42 -5.55
N LEU A 130 -12.48 -18.25 -6.14
CA LEU A 130 -12.72 -18.01 -7.56
C LEU A 130 -11.48 -18.35 -8.40
N ASP A 131 -11.70 -18.92 -9.58
CA ASP A 131 -10.67 -19.03 -10.61
C ASP A 131 -10.56 -17.74 -11.41
N ILE A 132 -11.70 -17.20 -11.83
CA ILE A 132 -11.79 -16.08 -12.76
C ILE A 132 -12.82 -15.06 -12.25
N ALA A 133 -12.42 -13.80 -12.19
CA ALA A 133 -13.31 -12.67 -11.99
C ALA A 133 -13.34 -11.80 -13.27
N ILE A 134 -14.53 -11.56 -13.81
CA ILE A 134 -14.75 -10.57 -14.87
C ILE A 134 -15.20 -9.29 -14.20
N LEU A 135 -14.42 -8.23 -14.34
CA LEU A 135 -14.62 -6.94 -13.71
C LEU A 135 -15.12 -5.94 -14.74
N ASP A 136 -16.21 -5.25 -14.44
CA ASP A 136 -16.63 -4.05 -15.16
C ASP A 136 -16.33 -2.85 -14.27
N ILE A 137 -15.13 -2.29 -14.42
CA ILE A 137 -14.55 -1.22 -13.58
C ILE A 137 -14.09 -0.06 -14.45
N SER A 138 -14.24 1.18 -13.96
CA SER A 138 -13.55 2.32 -14.56
C SER A 138 -12.09 2.31 -14.10
N LEU A 139 -11.15 2.16 -15.01
CA LEU A 139 -9.73 2.33 -14.70
C LEU A 139 -9.36 3.81 -14.85
N ASP A 140 -8.30 4.28 -14.19
CA ASP A 140 -7.64 5.56 -14.50
C ASP A 140 -6.35 5.30 -15.30
N ARG A 141 -6.08 6.13 -16.33
CA ARG A 141 -5.01 5.94 -17.34
C ARG A 141 -3.60 5.90 -16.76
N GLN A 142 -3.44 6.39 -15.54
CA GLN A 142 -2.14 6.57 -14.91
C GLN A 142 -1.89 5.56 -13.79
N SER A 143 -2.94 4.86 -13.32
CA SER A 143 -2.84 3.99 -12.17
C SER A 143 -3.68 2.71 -12.33
N LEU A 144 -3.02 1.56 -12.18
CA LEU A 144 -3.76 0.32 -11.91
C LEU A 144 -4.34 0.26 -10.50
N HIS A 145 -4.07 1.30 -9.71
CA HIS A 145 -4.64 1.50 -8.41
C HIS A 145 -6.10 1.94 -8.58
N LEU A 146 -7.02 1.02 -8.26
CA LEU A 146 -8.46 1.28 -8.18
C LEU A 146 -8.78 2.17 -6.95
N GLN A 147 -8.27 3.40 -6.94
CA GLN A 147 -8.36 4.32 -5.80
C GLN A 147 -9.70 5.08 -5.79
N GLY A 148 -10.22 5.29 -4.57
CA GLY A 148 -11.40 6.10 -4.27
C GLY A 148 -12.73 5.37 -4.44
N GLN A 149 -13.05 4.95 -5.66
CA GLN A 149 -14.40 4.45 -6.00
C GLN A 149 -14.61 2.96 -5.72
N TYR A 150 -13.53 2.21 -5.49
CA TYR A 150 -13.51 0.74 -5.51
C TYR A 150 -12.86 0.12 -4.26
N SER A 151 -12.91 0.83 -3.13
CA SER A 151 -12.40 0.35 -1.84
C SER A 151 -13.06 -0.97 -1.42
N ASP A 152 -14.38 -1.07 -1.57
CA ASP A 152 -15.14 -2.28 -1.29
C ASP A 152 -14.80 -3.40 -2.26
N LEU A 153 -14.65 -3.10 -3.56
CA LEU A 153 -14.16 -4.08 -4.55
C LEU A 153 -12.81 -4.67 -4.15
N SER A 154 -11.85 -3.82 -3.79
CA SER A 154 -10.51 -4.25 -3.39
C SER A 154 -10.55 -5.17 -2.18
N LYS A 155 -11.32 -4.79 -1.15
CA LYS A 155 -11.56 -5.63 0.05
C LYS A 155 -12.22 -6.96 -0.32
N GLY A 156 -13.24 -6.94 -1.16
CA GLY A 156 -13.94 -8.15 -1.58
C GLY A 156 -13.05 -9.08 -2.41
N LEU A 157 -12.27 -8.55 -3.36
CA LEU A 157 -11.32 -9.33 -4.14
C LEU A 157 -10.21 -9.94 -3.26
N ALA A 158 -9.79 -9.25 -2.20
CA ALA A 158 -8.86 -9.82 -1.22
C ALA A 158 -9.43 -11.03 -0.46
N GLN A 159 -10.77 -11.12 -0.32
CA GLN A 159 -11.43 -12.30 0.24
C GLN A 159 -11.66 -13.40 -0.81
N LEU A 160 -12.06 -13.03 -2.04
CA LEU A 160 -12.37 -13.95 -3.12
C LEU A 160 -11.12 -14.59 -3.77
N LYS A 161 -10.00 -13.87 -3.73
CA LYS A 161 -8.66 -14.25 -4.22
C LYS A 161 -8.67 -14.90 -5.61
N PRO A 162 -9.26 -14.24 -6.64
CA PRO A 162 -9.29 -14.80 -8.00
C PRO A 162 -7.88 -14.97 -8.56
N ARG A 163 -7.67 -16.04 -9.31
CA ARG A 163 -6.39 -16.29 -9.99
C ARG A 163 -6.23 -15.43 -11.24
N TYR A 164 -7.34 -15.14 -11.92
CA TYR A 164 -7.36 -14.22 -13.05
C TYR A 164 -8.48 -13.21 -12.89
N SER A 165 -8.15 -11.94 -13.07
CA SER A 165 -9.11 -10.85 -13.17
C SER A 165 -9.03 -10.25 -14.57
N PHE A 166 -10.15 -10.22 -15.29
CA PHE A 166 -10.25 -9.62 -16.62
C PHE A 166 -11.12 -8.38 -16.61
N CYS A 167 -10.74 -7.36 -17.36
CA CYS A 167 -11.54 -6.14 -17.55
C CYS A 167 -11.51 -5.74 -19.03
N SER A 168 -12.56 -5.09 -19.51
CA SER A 168 -12.60 -4.47 -20.83
C SER A 168 -13.47 -3.22 -20.84
N VAL A 169 -12.88 -2.11 -20.41
CA VAL A 169 -13.52 -0.79 -20.34
C VAL A 169 -12.68 0.25 -21.07
N GLU A 170 -13.33 1.17 -21.80
CA GLU A 170 -12.67 2.27 -22.51
C GLU A 170 -12.35 3.45 -21.57
N PRO A 171 -11.36 4.30 -21.88
CA PRO A 171 -10.58 4.42 -23.12
C PRO A 171 -9.22 3.68 -23.06
N PHE A 172 -9.18 2.52 -22.39
CA PHE A 172 -7.95 1.76 -22.15
C PHE A 172 -7.62 0.81 -23.30
N GLU A 173 -6.33 0.73 -23.59
CA GLU A 173 -5.76 -0.25 -24.51
C GLU A 173 -5.35 -1.52 -23.75
N TYR A 174 -5.03 -2.59 -24.48
CA TYR A 174 -4.57 -3.85 -23.91
C TYR A 174 -3.42 -3.62 -22.93
N PHE A 175 -3.57 -4.19 -21.74
CA PHE A 175 -2.55 -4.18 -20.71
C PHE A 175 -2.58 -5.49 -19.90
N GLU A 176 -1.40 -5.98 -19.53
CA GLU A 176 -1.26 -7.17 -18.69
C GLU A 176 -0.35 -6.84 -17.51
N TYR A 177 -0.92 -6.88 -16.31
CA TYR A 177 -0.16 -6.65 -15.08
C TYR A 177 0.70 -7.88 -14.78
N GLY A 178 1.89 -7.65 -14.22
CA GLY A 178 2.73 -8.74 -13.73
C GLY A 178 2.03 -9.55 -12.63
N PRO A 179 2.44 -10.79 -12.39
CA PRO A 179 1.79 -11.62 -11.38
C PRO A 179 1.97 -11.03 -9.98
N PHE A 180 0.93 -11.12 -9.16
CA PHE A 180 0.90 -10.62 -7.78
C PHE A 180 0.27 -11.65 -6.85
N LEU A 181 0.25 -11.36 -5.55
CA LEU A 181 -0.37 -12.20 -4.53
C LEU A 181 -1.40 -11.42 -3.72
N PHE A 182 -2.56 -12.02 -3.50
CA PHE A 182 -3.40 -11.63 -2.37
C PHE A 182 -2.77 -12.14 -1.06
N GLU A 183 -3.01 -11.42 0.03
CA GLU A 183 -2.60 -11.84 1.38
C GLU A 183 -3.12 -13.25 1.67
N ASP A 184 -2.27 -14.10 2.25
CA ASP A 184 -2.55 -15.52 2.53
C ASP A 184 -3.01 -16.37 1.33
N SER A 185 -2.69 -15.97 0.09
CA SER A 185 -2.93 -16.80 -1.10
C SER A 185 -1.76 -17.75 -1.37
N PHE A 186 -2.07 -18.99 -1.71
CA PHE A 186 -1.08 -19.97 -2.19
C PHE A 186 -0.78 -19.86 -3.69
N THR A 187 -1.69 -19.25 -4.46
CA THR A 187 -1.63 -19.14 -5.92
C THR A 187 -1.40 -17.71 -6.37
N LEU A 188 -0.64 -17.54 -7.46
CA LEU A 188 -0.46 -16.23 -8.09
C LEU A 188 -1.77 -15.75 -8.73
N SER A 189 -2.00 -14.45 -8.64
CA SER A 189 -3.08 -13.74 -9.30
C SER A 189 -2.54 -12.90 -10.46
N ARG A 190 -3.36 -12.74 -11.49
CA ARG A 190 -3.05 -11.96 -12.69
C ARG A 190 -4.21 -11.03 -13.02
N PHE A 191 -3.87 -9.86 -13.55
CA PHE A 191 -4.86 -8.90 -14.04
C PHE A 191 -4.58 -8.57 -15.50
N ILE A 192 -5.60 -8.69 -16.33
CA ILE A 192 -5.50 -8.48 -17.79
C ILE A 192 -6.64 -7.58 -18.23
N HIS A 193 -6.29 -6.43 -18.80
CA HIS A 193 -7.22 -5.58 -19.52
C HIS A 193 -7.18 -5.90 -21.02
N LEU A 194 -8.34 -6.16 -21.61
CA LEU A 194 -8.52 -6.40 -23.04
C LEU A 194 -9.18 -5.19 -23.69
N SER A 195 -8.75 -4.86 -24.91
CA SER A 195 -9.43 -3.85 -25.73
C SER A 195 -10.76 -4.39 -26.28
N HIS A 196 -11.66 -3.49 -26.73
CA HIS A 196 -12.92 -3.89 -27.38
C HIS A 196 -12.68 -4.69 -28.67
N VAL A 197 -13.68 -5.48 -29.07
CA VAL A 197 -13.65 -6.31 -30.27
C VAL A 197 -13.37 -5.47 -31.51
N GLY A 198 -12.36 -5.84 -32.30
CA GLY A 198 -12.02 -5.12 -33.53
C GLY A 198 -11.03 -3.96 -33.32
N SER A 199 -10.66 -3.66 -32.08
CA SER A 199 -9.52 -2.80 -31.79
C SER A 199 -8.24 -3.31 -32.47
N LYS A 200 -7.33 -2.38 -32.80
CA LYS A 200 -5.99 -2.69 -33.30
C LYS A 200 -5.11 -3.35 -32.23
N GLN A 201 -5.43 -3.12 -30.97
CA GLN A 201 -4.78 -3.74 -29.81
C GLN A 201 -5.37 -5.13 -29.53
N LYS A 202 -4.75 -5.86 -28.60
CA LYS A 202 -5.16 -7.24 -28.29
C LYS A 202 -6.50 -7.26 -27.54
N TRP A 203 -7.51 -7.81 -28.21
CA TRP A 203 -8.87 -7.97 -27.68
C TRP A 203 -9.28 -9.43 -27.49
N LEU A 204 -8.47 -10.40 -27.97
CA LEU A 204 -8.71 -11.83 -27.80
C LEU A 204 -7.48 -12.50 -27.17
N TYR A 205 -7.69 -13.25 -26.10
CA TYR A 205 -6.67 -13.90 -25.29
C TYR A 205 -6.96 -15.39 -25.17
N ALA A 206 -5.96 -16.23 -25.41
CA ALA A 206 -6.06 -17.68 -25.22
C ALA A 206 -5.31 -18.09 -23.95
N LEU A 207 -5.98 -18.82 -23.05
CA LEU A 207 -5.39 -19.30 -21.79
C LEU A 207 -5.41 -20.83 -21.73
N SER A 208 -4.48 -21.38 -20.95
CA SER A 208 -4.43 -22.79 -20.60
C SER A 208 -4.02 -22.95 -19.14
N MET A 209 -4.95 -23.39 -18.29
CA MET A 209 -4.71 -23.52 -16.85
C MET A 209 -5.58 -24.62 -16.24
N LYS A 210 -5.24 -25.04 -15.02
CA LYS A 210 -6.08 -25.93 -14.21
C LYS A 210 -6.97 -25.10 -13.28
N PRO A 211 -8.22 -25.52 -12.99
CA PRO A 211 -9.00 -24.92 -11.92
C PRO A 211 -8.33 -25.08 -10.56
N VAL A 212 -8.59 -24.14 -9.65
CA VAL A 212 -8.01 -24.06 -8.30
C VAL A 212 -8.33 -25.31 -7.49
N ALA A 213 -9.51 -25.90 -7.69
CA ALA A 213 -9.93 -27.13 -7.04
C ALA A 213 -9.03 -28.35 -7.34
N TYR A 214 -8.18 -28.27 -8.37
CA TYR A 214 -7.28 -29.34 -8.80
C TYR A 214 -5.80 -28.97 -8.73
N LEU A 215 -5.44 -27.89 -8.02
CA LEU A 215 -4.05 -27.55 -7.77
C LEU A 215 -3.53 -28.25 -6.52
N ASP A 216 -2.28 -28.69 -6.57
CA ASP A 216 -1.54 -29.24 -5.43
C ASP A 216 -0.34 -28.35 -5.05
N GLU A 217 0.29 -28.65 -3.91
CA GLU A 217 1.47 -27.92 -3.40
C GLU A 217 2.61 -27.83 -4.43
N THR A 218 2.78 -28.85 -5.27
CA THR A 218 3.83 -28.86 -6.29
C THR A 218 3.52 -27.88 -7.43
N ASN A 219 2.24 -27.67 -7.74
CA ASN A 219 1.80 -26.67 -8.71
C ASN A 219 2.07 -25.25 -8.20
N TRP A 220 1.80 -24.98 -6.92
CA TRP A 220 2.02 -23.66 -6.30
C TRP A 220 3.50 -23.28 -6.25
N ILE A 221 4.37 -24.20 -5.83
CA ILE A 221 5.82 -23.96 -5.77
C ILE A 221 6.38 -23.64 -7.16
N LYS A 222 5.95 -24.38 -8.19
CA LYS A 222 6.37 -24.14 -9.58
C LYS A 222 5.91 -22.77 -10.09
N GLU A 223 4.67 -22.37 -9.82
CA GLU A 223 4.16 -21.05 -10.22
C GLU A 223 4.97 -19.91 -9.55
N ARG A 224 5.33 -20.05 -8.27
CA ARG A 224 6.07 -19.02 -7.51
C ARG A 224 7.56 -18.95 -7.82
N SER A 225 8.15 -20.01 -8.36
CA SER A 225 9.59 -20.07 -8.66
C SER A 225 9.98 -19.40 -9.99
N GLY A 226 9.00 -18.92 -10.78
CA GLY A 226 9.23 -18.40 -12.12
C GLY A 226 9.35 -16.87 -12.20
N PRO A 227 8.25 -16.11 -12.02
CA PRO A 227 8.21 -14.67 -12.27
C PRO A 227 8.49 -13.83 -11.01
N SER A 228 9.05 -12.63 -11.20
CA SER A 228 9.10 -11.60 -10.15
C SER A 228 7.67 -11.17 -9.80
N VAL A 229 7.30 -11.38 -8.53
CA VAL A 229 5.98 -10.99 -8.00
C VAL A 229 5.96 -9.47 -7.83
N LEU A 230 4.96 -8.81 -8.44
CA LEU A 230 4.73 -7.37 -8.30
C LEU A 230 3.83 -7.07 -7.09
N PRO A 231 3.81 -5.79 -6.62
CA PRO A 231 2.80 -5.32 -5.67
C PRO A 231 1.39 -5.65 -6.16
N ASN A 232 0.48 -5.97 -5.25
CA ASN A 232 -0.88 -6.30 -5.63
C ASN A 232 -1.64 -5.03 -6.05
N PRO A 233 -2.16 -4.93 -7.29
CA PRO A 233 -2.83 -3.71 -7.79
C PRO A 233 -4.21 -3.50 -7.13
N PHE A 234 -4.75 -4.55 -6.51
CA PHE A 234 -5.97 -4.51 -5.69
C PHE A 234 -5.67 -4.36 -4.21
N GLN A 235 -4.40 -4.13 -3.83
CA GLN A 235 -4.07 -3.84 -2.46
C GLN A 235 -4.65 -2.48 -2.12
N PHE A 236 -5.68 -2.52 -1.28
CA PHE A 236 -6.17 -1.33 -0.62
C PHE A 236 -5.11 -0.90 0.40
N ASP A 237 -4.11 -0.14 -0.07
CA ASP A 237 -3.38 0.72 0.84
C ASP A 237 -4.36 1.78 1.35
N LYS A 238 -4.20 2.20 2.60
CA LYS A 238 -5.09 3.12 3.36
C LYS A 238 -5.25 4.53 2.76
N ILE A 239 -5.13 4.70 1.45
CA ILE A 239 -5.03 5.96 0.71
C ILE A 239 -6.40 6.63 0.52
N VAL A 240 -7.50 5.87 0.42
CA VAL A 240 -8.86 6.48 0.32
C VAL A 240 -9.30 7.10 1.64
N GLU A 241 -8.82 6.54 2.76
CA GLU A 241 -8.92 7.24 4.04
C GLU A 241 -8.09 8.54 4.04
N GLU A 242 -7.08 8.74 3.18
CA GLU A 242 -6.19 9.90 3.23
C GLU A 242 -6.77 11.17 2.59
N GLU A 243 -7.64 11.10 1.57
CA GLU A 243 -8.34 12.29 1.03
C GLU A 243 -9.50 12.74 1.95
N GLU A 244 -10.25 11.78 2.52
CA GLU A 244 -11.20 12.09 3.60
C GLU A 244 -10.48 12.51 4.87
N LYS A 245 -9.30 11.94 5.19
CA LYS A 245 -8.41 12.45 6.23
C LYS A 245 -7.86 13.80 5.84
N GLU A 246 -7.62 14.20 4.60
CA GLU A 246 -7.09 15.54 4.30
C GLU A 246 -8.10 16.63 4.70
N VAL A 247 -9.38 16.43 4.34
CA VAL A 247 -10.49 17.29 4.79
C VAL A 247 -10.78 17.12 6.28
N ALA A 248 -10.66 15.90 6.80
CA ALA A 248 -10.80 15.65 8.23
C ALA A 248 -9.60 16.14 9.02
N ASN A 249 -8.39 16.28 8.47
CA ASN A 249 -7.11 16.66 9.10
C ASN A 249 -7.08 18.17 9.26
N VAL A 250 -7.54 18.91 8.24
CA VAL A 250 -7.85 20.34 8.36
C VAL A 250 -8.90 20.53 9.46
N ARG A 251 -9.98 19.74 9.45
CA ARG A 251 -11.01 19.77 10.51
C ARG A 251 -10.55 19.23 11.88
N PHE A 252 -9.56 18.34 11.94
CA PHE A 252 -9.06 17.68 13.16
C PHE A 252 -8.06 18.60 13.85
N LEU A 253 -7.21 19.29 13.08
CA LEU A 253 -6.39 20.41 13.55
C LEU A 253 -7.28 21.56 14.03
N GLU A 254 -8.35 21.90 13.30
CA GLU A 254 -9.35 22.88 13.75
C GLU A 254 -10.09 22.41 15.01
N LYS A 255 -10.49 21.14 15.10
CA LYS A 255 -11.18 20.57 16.27
C LYS A 255 -10.30 20.58 17.53
N TYR A 256 -9.01 20.27 17.44
CA TYR A 256 -8.10 20.41 18.58
C TYR A 256 -7.72 21.87 18.90
N SER A 257 -7.86 22.78 17.93
CA SER A 257 -7.71 24.22 18.15
C SER A 257 -8.95 24.87 18.78
N LEU A 258 -10.14 24.27 18.62
CA LEU A 258 -11.44 24.84 19.01
C LEU A 258 -12.12 24.13 20.18
N ASP A 259 -11.99 22.80 20.30
CA ASP A 259 -12.58 22.02 21.39
C ASP A 259 -11.54 21.72 22.46
N GLY A 260 -11.59 22.49 23.54
CA GLY A 260 -10.85 22.27 24.78
C GLY A 260 -11.33 21.05 25.56
N ASP A 261 -11.36 19.87 24.94
CA ASP A 261 -11.70 18.62 25.63
C ASP A 261 -10.62 18.30 26.67
N ALA A 262 -11.08 17.90 27.87
CA ALA A 262 -10.35 17.91 29.14
C ALA A 262 -8.87 17.48 29.04
N LYS A 263 -7.97 18.47 28.92
CA LYS A 263 -6.51 18.30 28.88
C LYS A 263 -6.08 17.47 30.09
N LYS A 264 -5.58 16.24 29.88
CA LYS A 264 -4.75 15.60 30.91
C LYS A 264 -3.57 16.56 31.14
N PRO A 265 -3.30 17.02 32.38
CA PRO A 265 -2.35 18.13 32.65
C PRO A 265 -0.98 17.93 32.00
N HIS A 266 -0.61 16.67 31.86
CA HIS A 266 0.67 16.20 31.38
C HIS A 266 0.84 16.26 29.84
N GLN A 267 -0.25 16.26 29.08
CA GLN A 267 -0.23 16.38 27.61
C GLN A 267 -0.16 17.85 27.16
N ALA A 268 -0.71 18.77 27.98
CA ALA A 268 -0.69 20.20 27.68
C ALA A 268 0.71 20.84 27.83
N SER A 269 1.60 20.24 28.62
CA SER A 269 3.00 20.67 28.78
C SER A 269 3.98 19.97 27.83
N CYS A 270 3.54 18.91 27.14
CA CYS A 270 4.40 18.12 26.26
C CYS A 270 4.63 18.83 24.92
N TRP A 271 5.89 18.99 24.51
CA TRP A 271 6.27 19.67 23.27
C TRP A 271 5.77 18.97 21.99
N PHE A 272 5.55 17.66 22.04
CA PHE A 272 5.22 16.85 20.86
C PHE A 272 3.74 16.44 20.80
N CYS A 273 2.93 16.81 21.80
CA CYS A 273 1.50 16.53 21.79
C CYS A 273 0.76 17.57 20.96
N LEU A 274 -0.17 17.14 20.10
CA LEU A 274 -1.09 18.04 19.37
C LEU A 274 -1.95 18.91 20.33
N ALA A 275 -2.18 18.44 21.56
CA ALA A 275 -2.87 19.21 22.62
C ALA A 275 -2.09 20.43 23.14
N ASN A 276 -0.78 20.48 22.87
CA ASN A 276 0.04 21.67 23.04
C ASN A 276 0.04 22.37 21.68
N GLU A 277 -0.84 23.35 21.50
CA GLU A 277 -1.07 24.13 20.27
C GLU A 277 0.17 24.91 19.77
N LYS A 278 1.33 24.71 20.40
CA LYS A 278 2.61 25.29 19.99
C LYS A 278 3.20 24.47 18.85
N ASP A 279 3.65 25.17 17.82
CA ASP A 279 4.36 24.60 16.67
C ASP A 279 3.53 23.71 15.71
N LEU A 280 2.19 23.85 15.69
CA LEU A 280 1.32 23.15 14.72
C LEU A 280 1.68 23.46 13.25
N HIS A 281 2.30 24.61 12.97
CA HIS A 281 2.76 24.99 11.63
C HIS A 281 3.84 24.05 11.06
N LEU A 282 4.51 23.25 11.91
CA LEU A 282 5.53 22.28 11.51
C LEU A 282 4.95 20.94 11.02
N ILE A 283 3.65 20.68 11.18
CA ILE A 283 3.03 19.40 10.80
C ILE A 283 3.02 19.24 9.28
N VAL A 284 3.60 18.19 8.72
CA VAL A 284 3.66 17.94 7.28
C VAL A 284 2.51 17.06 6.82
N ASP A 285 2.20 15.99 7.57
CA ASP A 285 1.15 15.04 7.22
C ASP A 285 0.55 14.45 8.49
N VAL A 286 -0.72 14.06 8.46
CA VAL A 286 -1.41 13.45 9.61
C VAL A 286 -2.10 12.17 9.13
N GLY A 287 -1.68 11.05 9.70
CA GLY A 287 -2.28 9.74 9.51
C GLY A 287 -3.40 9.46 10.53
N GLN A 288 -3.74 8.19 10.68
CA GLN A 288 -4.78 7.73 11.61
C GLN A 288 -4.30 7.73 13.07
N TYR A 289 -3.05 7.36 13.30
CA TYR A 289 -2.44 7.11 14.59
C TYR A 289 -1.13 7.89 14.81
N CYS A 290 -0.50 8.36 13.73
CA CYS A 290 0.74 9.13 13.75
C CYS A 290 0.62 10.40 12.91
N PHE A 291 1.51 11.37 13.17
CA PHE A 291 1.72 12.51 12.29
C PHE A 291 3.20 12.69 11.98
N LEU A 292 3.46 13.31 10.84
CA LEU A 292 4.77 13.70 10.35
C LEU A 292 4.95 15.20 10.61
N ALA A 293 6.07 15.62 11.15
CA ALA A 293 6.36 17.03 11.40
C ALA A 293 7.81 17.39 11.05
N LEU A 294 8.04 18.62 10.58
CA LEU A 294 9.37 19.18 10.41
C LEU A 294 10.04 19.34 11.79
N ALA A 295 11.28 18.89 11.92
CA ALA A 295 12.01 19.01 13.17
C ALA A 295 12.35 20.48 13.45
N LYS A 296 12.09 20.95 14.68
CA LYS A 296 12.49 22.31 15.06
C LYS A 296 14.01 22.49 14.99
N GLY A 297 14.42 23.56 14.31
CA GLY A 297 15.80 23.79 13.92
C GLY A 297 16.36 22.65 13.09
N TYR A 298 15.64 22.19 12.07
CA TYR A 298 15.99 21.10 11.18
C TYR A 298 17.44 21.21 10.61
N LEU A 299 18.04 20.06 10.29
CA LEU A 299 19.38 20.05 9.67
C LEU A 299 19.28 20.45 8.20
N SER A 300 18.31 19.85 7.50
CA SER A 300 17.82 20.17 6.16
C SER A 300 16.29 20.10 6.17
N LYS A 301 15.63 20.54 5.09
CA LYS A 301 14.17 20.40 4.96
C LYS A 301 13.66 18.94 5.02
N TYR A 302 14.56 17.96 4.90
CA TYR A 302 14.28 16.53 5.03
C TYR A 302 14.65 15.95 6.40
N HIS A 303 14.66 16.77 7.45
CA HIS A 303 14.77 16.31 8.84
C HIS A 303 13.38 16.37 9.48
N LEU A 304 12.74 15.21 9.57
CA LEU A 304 11.36 15.03 10.00
C LEU A 304 11.26 14.23 11.30
N LEU A 305 10.11 14.33 11.93
CA LEU A 305 9.70 13.58 13.11
C LEU A 305 8.47 12.75 12.75
N ILE A 306 8.50 11.44 13.02
CA ILE A 306 7.30 10.61 13.08
C ILE A 306 6.90 10.52 14.55
N VAL A 307 5.68 10.96 14.86
CA VAL A 307 5.18 11.07 16.23
C VAL A 307 3.82 10.40 16.34
N PRO A 308 3.62 9.43 17.25
CA PRO A 308 2.30 8.88 17.52
C PRO A 308 1.41 9.94 18.17
N ILE A 309 0.12 9.95 17.83
CA ILE A 309 -0.88 10.83 18.45
C ILE A 309 -1.02 10.49 19.94
N GLU A 310 -0.93 9.20 20.29
CA GLU A 310 -0.88 8.75 21.68
C GLU A 310 0.44 9.13 22.37
N HIS A 311 0.35 9.61 23.61
CA HIS A 311 1.51 9.97 24.41
C HIS A 311 2.11 8.73 25.10
N VAL A 312 2.97 8.02 24.37
CA VAL A 312 3.71 6.85 24.86
C VAL A 312 5.21 7.12 24.99
N GLY A 313 5.90 6.33 25.81
CA GLY A 313 7.35 6.48 26.07
C GLY A 313 8.26 5.77 25.07
N SER A 314 7.75 4.74 24.40
CA SER A 314 8.52 3.88 23.51
C SER A 314 7.63 3.18 22.50
N ARG A 315 8.21 2.69 21.41
CA ARG A 315 7.44 1.95 20.40
C ARG A 315 6.76 0.68 20.90
N PHE A 316 7.22 0.14 22.03
CA PHE A 316 6.67 -1.08 22.62
C PHE A 316 5.37 -0.85 23.41
N GLU A 317 5.01 0.41 23.66
CA GLU A 317 3.73 0.80 24.24
C GLU A 317 2.68 1.05 23.15
N LEU A 318 3.05 1.04 21.87
CA LEU A 318 2.15 1.24 20.74
C LEU A 318 1.30 0.01 20.46
N SER A 319 0.09 0.22 19.93
CA SER A 319 -0.69 -0.84 19.30
C SER A 319 -0.02 -1.31 18.00
N THR A 320 -0.40 -2.52 17.57
CA THR A 320 0.05 -3.10 16.29
C THR A 320 -0.28 -2.17 15.11
N GLU A 321 -1.45 -1.54 15.14
CA GLU A 321 -1.93 -0.65 14.08
C GLU A 321 -1.13 0.65 14.02
N THR A 322 -0.79 1.24 15.17
CA THR A 322 0.04 2.44 15.24
C THR A 322 1.46 2.14 14.78
N TRP A 323 2.04 0.99 15.18
CA TRP A 323 3.37 0.60 14.72
C TRP A 323 3.42 0.34 13.21
N LYS A 324 2.39 -0.32 12.64
CA LYS A 324 2.26 -0.50 11.19
C LYS A 324 2.25 0.85 10.45
N GLU A 325 1.60 1.87 11.00
CA GLU A 325 1.59 3.20 10.38
C GLU A 325 2.94 3.92 10.50
N VAL A 326 3.67 3.76 11.60
CA VAL A 326 5.07 4.23 11.70
C VAL A 326 5.94 3.58 10.62
N GLN A 327 5.85 2.26 10.44
CA GLN A 327 6.60 1.52 9.42
C GLN A 327 6.22 1.96 8.00
N PHE A 328 4.93 2.26 7.78
CA PHE A 328 4.45 2.82 6.52
C PHE A 328 5.10 4.18 6.23
N TYR A 329 5.11 5.12 7.19
CA TYR A 329 5.78 6.41 7.04
C TYR A 329 7.29 6.26 6.75
N LEU A 330 7.99 5.38 7.48
CA LEU A 330 9.41 5.12 7.22
C LEU A 330 9.65 4.63 5.79
N SER A 331 8.82 3.70 5.32
CA SER A 331 8.90 3.16 3.96
C SER A 331 8.59 4.21 2.88
N LEU A 332 7.60 5.09 3.13
CA LEU A 332 7.29 6.21 2.23
C LEU A 332 8.47 7.17 2.10
N LEU A 333 9.04 7.59 3.24
CA LEU A 333 10.17 8.51 3.25
C LEU A 333 11.40 7.89 2.57
N GLU A 334 11.68 6.61 2.80
CA GLU A 334 12.79 5.90 2.17
C GLU A 334 12.62 5.84 0.64
N ASN A 335 11.43 5.49 0.14
CA ASN A 335 11.14 5.46 -1.29
C ASN A 335 11.21 6.86 -1.92
N TRP A 336 10.65 7.87 -1.24
CA TRP A 336 10.66 9.25 -1.73
C TRP A 336 12.07 9.78 -1.87
N TRP A 337 12.86 9.65 -0.82
CA TRP A 337 14.21 10.18 -0.76
C TRP A 337 15.17 9.42 -1.67
N SER A 338 14.97 8.11 -1.86
CA SER A 338 15.70 7.33 -2.85
C SER A 338 15.53 7.89 -4.27
N SER A 339 14.33 8.37 -4.62
CA SER A 339 14.08 9.03 -5.93
C SER A 339 14.83 10.36 -6.10
N MET A 340 15.34 10.94 -5.01
CA MET A 340 16.08 12.20 -4.97
C MET A 340 17.58 12.02 -4.68
N ASN A 341 18.11 10.80 -4.77
CA ASN A 341 19.50 10.46 -4.40
C ASN A 341 19.85 10.80 -2.95
N LEU A 342 18.86 10.67 -2.06
CA LEU A 342 19.03 10.77 -0.62
C LEU A 342 18.90 9.37 0.00
N GLN A 343 19.65 9.13 1.06
CA GLN A 343 19.53 7.96 1.92
C GLN A 343 18.94 8.34 3.26
N ILE A 344 18.15 7.41 3.79
CA ILE A 344 17.49 7.57 5.07
C ILE A 344 18.47 7.22 6.21
N PHE A 345 18.55 8.09 7.20
CA PHE A 345 19.10 7.80 8.52
C PHE A 345 18.02 8.14 9.53
N TRP A 346 17.70 7.21 10.43
CA TRP A 346 16.74 7.51 11.49
C TRP A 346 17.17 6.97 12.83
N PHE A 347 16.67 7.59 13.89
CA PHE A 347 16.87 7.12 15.24
C PHE A 347 15.65 7.34 16.12
N GLU A 348 15.44 6.38 17.00
CA GLU A 348 14.46 6.41 18.07
C GLU A 348 15.18 6.52 19.41
N ARG A 349 14.60 7.28 20.34
CA ARG A 349 15.09 7.35 21.71
C ARG A 349 13.93 7.16 22.68
N SER A 350 14.05 6.16 23.54
CA SER A 350 13.26 6.02 24.76
C SER A 350 14.16 6.30 25.96
N MET A 351 14.02 7.48 26.56
CA MET A 351 14.81 7.91 27.73
C MET A 351 13.96 8.79 28.63
N LYS A 352 14.05 8.58 29.96
CA LYS A 352 13.31 9.39 30.92
C LYS A 352 13.93 10.78 31.02
N PRO A 353 13.11 11.84 31.10
CA PRO A 353 13.62 13.17 31.30
C PRO A 353 14.32 13.28 32.68
N PRO A 354 15.29 14.19 32.83
CA PRO A 354 16.02 14.40 34.09
C PRO A 354 15.12 14.74 35.30
N SER A 355 13.89 15.21 35.05
CA SER A 355 12.85 15.51 36.05
C SER A 355 12.17 14.27 36.64
N GLY A 356 12.35 13.08 36.06
CA GLY A 356 12.02 11.78 36.64
C GLY A 356 10.53 11.40 36.71
N ASN A 357 9.60 12.35 36.60
CA ASN A 357 8.17 12.11 36.83
C ASN A 357 7.32 11.98 35.56
N GLU A 358 7.91 12.24 34.39
CA GLU A 358 7.20 12.47 33.14
C GLU A 358 7.65 11.48 32.06
N VAL A 359 6.72 10.82 31.38
CA VAL A 359 7.05 9.99 30.20
C VAL A 359 7.45 10.94 29.07
N ASN A 360 8.55 10.65 28.38
CA ASN A 360 8.95 11.44 27.22
C ASN A 360 8.14 10.96 26.01
N HIS A 361 7.46 11.87 25.30
CA HIS A 361 6.68 11.46 24.12
C HIS A 361 7.61 10.90 23.05
N MET A 362 7.37 9.65 22.70
CA MET A 362 8.09 8.93 21.65
C MET A 362 8.11 9.75 20.36
N GLN A 363 9.27 9.77 19.73
CA GLN A 363 9.47 10.32 18.39
C GLN A 363 10.57 9.55 17.70
N ILE A 364 10.41 9.35 16.40
CA ILE A 364 11.49 8.87 15.51
C ILE A 364 11.96 10.06 14.70
N GLN A 365 13.24 10.43 14.82
CA GLN A 365 13.84 11.44 13.93
C GLN A 365 14.30 10.75 12.67
N VAL A 366 13.88 11.27 11.54
CA VAL A 366 14.14 10.71 10.21
C VAL A 366 14.81 11.78 9.37
N ILE A 367 15.97 11.47 8.79
CA ILE A 367 16.86 12.45 8.15
C ILE A 367 17.25 11.94 6.78
N GLY A 368 16.86 12.70 5.74
CA GLY A 368 17.28 12.47 4.36
C GLY A 368 18.65 13.08 4.12
N MET A 369 19.63 12.23 3.81
CA MET A 369 21.04 12.59 3.65
C MET A 369 21.53 12.31 2.23
N PRO A 370 22.30 13.21 1.59
CA PRO A 370 22.93 12.91 0.30
C PRO A 370 23.78 11.64 0.34
N ILE A 371 23.64 10.76 -0.67
CA ILE A 371 24.32 9.44 -0.74
C ILE A 371 25.84 9.51 -0.50
N ARG A 372 26.51 10.58 -0.97
CA ARG A 372 27.97 10.72 -0.85
C ARG A 372 28.43 10.98 0.59
N GLU A 373 27.52 11.40 1.46
CA GLU A 373 27.78 11.79 2.85
C GLU A 373 27.36 10.70 3.85
N SER A 374 26.62 9.67 3.41
CA SER A 374 25.87 8.76 4.29
C SER A 374 26.50 7.37 4.49
N LEU A 375 26.90 6.66 3.43
CA LEU A 375 27.12 5.19 3.47
C LEU A 375 28.22 4.71 4.43
N SER A 376 29.45 5.20 4.32
CA SER A 376 30.55 4.76 5.19
C SER A 376 30.83 5.72 6.34
N PHE A 377 30.24 6.91 6.32
CA PHE A 377 30.61 7.99 7.24
C PHE A 377 29.78 7.96 8.52
N VAL A 378 28.49 7.62 8.45
CA VAL A 378 27.59 7.60 9.61
C VAL A 378 27.99 6.51 10.61
N SER A 379 28.26 5.28 10.15
CA SER A 379 28.70 4.17 11.02
C SER A 379 30.04 4.50 11.73
N ASN A 380 31.03 5.01 10.98
CA ASN A 380 32.30 5.45 11.54
C ASN A 380 32.17 6.60 12.54
N LEU A 381 31.27 7.56 12.28
CA LEU A 381 30.97 8.63 13.23
C LEU A 381 30.29 8.10 14.49
N LEU A 382 29.36 7.16 14.35
CA LEU A 382 28.68 6.54 15.47
C LEU A 382 29.67 5.81 16.39
N ASP A 383 30.57 5.00 15.83
CA ASP A 383 31.66 4.34 16.58
C ASP A 383 32.60 5.35 17.25
N ARG A 384 33.07 6.35 16.50
CA ARG A 384 34.02 7.35 17.03
C ARG A 384 33.40 8.19 18.15
N GLU A 385 32.19 8.69 17.95
CA GLU A 385 31.53 9.58 18.91
C GLU A 385 30.97 8.82 20.12
N SER A 386 30.61 7.54 19.97
CA SER A 386 30.23 6.68 21.11
C SER A 386 31.42 6.38 22.01
N LYS A 387 32.59 6.06 21.44
CA LYS A 387 33.87 5.92 22.18
C LYS A 387 34.24 7.20 22.93
N ARG A 388 34.10 8.38 22.29
CA ARG A 388 34.34 9.68 22.94
C ARG A 388 33.38 9.95 24.10
N LEU A 389 32.14 9.51 23.97
CA LEU A 389 31.12 9.64 25.02
C LEU A 389 31.24 8.57 26.12
N GLY A 390 32.01 7.50 25.86
CA GLY A 390 32.17 6.37 26.77
C GLY A 390 30.93 5.47 26.83
N VAL A 391 30.22 5.32 25.70
CA VAL A 391 29.02 4.49 25.59
C VAL A 391 29.21 3.36 24.58
N THR A 392 28.60 2.22 24.84
CA THR A 392 28.66 1.04 23.96
C THR A 392 27.53 1.07 22.94
N ILE A 393 27.87 0.87 21.66
CA ILE A 393 26.92 0.64 20.57
C ILE A 393 27.01 -0.81 20.15
N TRP A 394 25.86 -1.47 20.05
CA TRP A 394 25.71 -2.84 19.59
C TRP A 394 25.15 -2.82 18.17
N GLU A 395 25.89 -3.37 17.21
CA GLU A 395 25.32 -3.66 15.89
C GLU A 395 24.32 -4.81 16.00
N LEU A 396 23.23 -4.69 15.27
CA LEU A 396 22.17 -5.69 15.19
C LEU A 396 21.96 -6.08 13.72
N GLY A 397 21.75 -7.38 13.48
CA GLY A 397 21.53 -7.91 12.14
C GLY A 397 20.14 -7.63 11.60
N SER A 398 19.16 -7.38 12.47
CA SER A 398 17.77 -7.11 12.07
C SER A 398 16.99 -6.37 13.16
N GLU A 399 15.81 -5.87 12.78
CA GLU A 399 14.85 -5.33 13.73
C GLU A 399 14.32 -6.40 14.71
N THR A 400 14.19 -7.65 14.27
CA THR A 400 13.76 -8.76 15.12
C THR A 400 14.72 -8.98 16.29
N GLU A 401 16.04 -8.86 16.05
CA GLU A 401 17.05 -8.98 17.11
C GLU A 401 16.87 -7.88 18.19
N PHE A 402 16.50 -6.67 17.77
CA PHE A 402 16.18 -5.59 18.71
C PHE A 402 14.97 -5.94 19.58
N GLU A 403 13.88 -6.42 18.97
CA GLU A 403 12.67 -6.78 19.71
C GLU A 403 12.90 -7.92 20.70
N GLU A 404 13.68 -8.93 20.32
CA GLU A 404 14.07 -10.03 21.20
C GLU A 404 14.85 -9.53 22.42
N LYS A 405 15.81 -8.61 22.20
CA LYS A 405 16.56 -7.98 23.30
C LYS A 405 15.66 -7.20 24.23
N TYR A 406 14.68 -6.46 23.72
CA TYR A 406 13.71 -5.77 24.57
C TYR A 406 12.84 -6.74 25.37
N ARG A 407 12.26 -7.76 24.74
CA ARG A 407 11.41 -8.79 25.39
C ARG A 407 12.15 -9.56 26.48
N SER A 408 13.48 -9.65 26.41
CA SER A 408 14.30 -10.26 27.46
C SER A 408 14.30 -9.48 28.79
N GLY A 409 13.67 -8.30 28.85
CA GLY A 409 13.49 -7.50 30.07
C GLY A 409 14.72 -6.72 30.50
N LYS A 410 15.72 -6.57 29.62
CA LYS A 410 17.04 -5.98 29.94
C LYS A 410 17.20 -4.52 29.49
N MET A 411 16.12 -3.83 29.11
CA MET A 411 16.22 -2.53 28.45
C MET A 411 15.11 -1.55 28.87
N ASP A 412 15.39 -0.73 29.89
CA ASP A 412 14.47 0.33 30.35
C ASP A 412 14.55 1.61 29.52
N GLU A 413 15.72 1.89 28.93
CA GLU A 413 16.01 3.11 28.17
C GLU A 413 17.03 2.77 27.08
N TYR A 414 16.86 3.38 25.90
CA TYR A 414 17.68 3.06 24.74
C TYR A 414 17.73 4.17 23.70
N ILE A 415 18.70 4.03 22.79
CA ILE A 415 18.72 4.73 21.51
C ILE A 415 18.92 3.67 20.42
N LEU A 416 17.96 3.59 19.50
CA LEU A 416 18.01 2.75 18.33
C LEU A 416 18.33 3.60 17.11
N PHE A 417 19.21 3.11 16.25
CA PHE A 417 19.59 3.73 14.98
C PHE A 417 19.31 2.77 13.85
N LYS A 418 18.77 3.29 12.74
CA LYS A 418 18.84 2.68 11.42
C LYS A 418 19.85 3.44 10.59
N LEU A 419 20.89 2.73 10.19
CA LEU A 419 22.01 3.28 9.43
C LEU A 419 21.69 3.28 7.93
N PRO A 420 22.33 4.16 7.13
CA PRO A 420 22.14 4.20 5.68
C PRO A 420 22.52 2.93 4.92
N ASP A 421 23.35 2.06 5.52
CA ASP A 421 23.72 0.75 4.99
C ASP A 421 22.66 -0.34 5.26
N GLY A 422 21.56 0.02 5.93
CA GLY A 422 20.47 -0.89 6.29
C GLY A 422 20.67 -1.59 7.63
N CYS A 423 21.82 -1.46 8.27
CA CYS A 423 22.09 -2.07 9.58
C CYS A 423 21.39 -1.31 10.71
N TYR A 424 21.13 -2.03 11.79
CA TYR A 424 20.63 -1.45 13.03
C TYR A 424 21.78 -1.32 14.04
N ALA A 425 21.75 -0.25 14.83
CA ALA A 425 22.67 -0.07 15.93
C ALA A 425 21.91 0.35 17.20
N LEU A 426 22.30 -0.18 18.34
CA LEU A 426 21.58 -0.03 19.60
C LEU A 426 22.52 0.42 20.72
N HIS A 427 22.12 1.47 21.44
CA HIS A 427 22.64 1.77 22.77
C HIS A 427 21.59 1.45 23.83
N VAL A 428 21.94 0.62 24.81
CA VAL A 428 21.14 0.44 26.03
C VAL A 428 21.65 1.40 27.11
N VAL A 429 20.78 2.22 27.67
CA VAL A 429 21.16 3.22 28.67
C VAL A 429 21.17 2.58 30.06
N GLU A 430 22.36 2.18 30.49
CA GLU A 430 22.57 1.54 31.79
C GLU A 430 22.45 2.51 32.97
N SER A 431 22.06 1.97 34.12
CA SER A 431 21.92 2.68 35.41
C SER A 431 23.15 3.48 35.83
N GLU A 432 24.35 3.00 35.49
CA GLU A 432 25.63 3.69 35.79
C GLU A 432 25.79 5.00 35.01
N ASN A 433 25.27 5.07 33.78
CA ASN A 433 25.28 6.28 32.97
C ASN A 433 24.39 7.37 33.56
N LYS A 434 23.30 6.98 34.25
CA LYS A 434 22.38 7.90 34.94
C LYS A 434 23.00 8.56 36.18
N ARG A 435 23.94 7.87 36.86
CA ARG A 435 24.53 8.30 38.15
C ARG A 435 25.69 9.30 38.00
N LYS A 436 26.34 9.39 36.84
CA LYS A 436 27.48 10.28 36.59
C LYS A 436 27.00 11.72 36.28
N ARG A 437 26.50 12.45 37.30
CA ARG A 437 25.92 13.81 37.13
C ARG A 437 26.93 14.91 36.78
N LYS A 438 28.22 14.74 37.07
CA LYS A 438 29.33 15.60 36.65
C LYS A 438 30.61 14.77 36.54
N TYR A 439 31.19 14.66 35.35
CA TYR A 439 32.55 14.14 35.17
C TYR A 439 33.44 15.32 34.80
N ALA A 440 34.43 15.64 35.65
CA ALA A 440 35.51 16.58 35.34
C ALA A 440 35.08 17.92 34.69
N GLY A 441 34.02 18.57 35.18
CA GLY A 441 33.55 19.87 34.65
C GLY A 441 32.81 19.81 33.31
N THR A 442 32.54 18.62 32.76
CA THR A 442 31.79 18.41 31.51
C THR A 442 30.37 17.89 31.76
N GLN A 443 29.47 18.13 30.80
CA GLN A 443 28.07 17.68 30.83
C GLN A 443 28.01 16.14 30.96
N SER A 444 27.15 15.64 31.83
CA SER A 444 26.98 14.20 32.06
C SER A 444 26.66 13.44 30.76
N PRO A 445 27.27 12.25 30.52
CA PRO A 445 27.06 11.48 29.30
C PRO A 445 25.58 11.22 29.00
N TYR A 446 24.77 11.02 30.05
CA TYR A 446 23.33 10.86 29.95
C TYR A 446 22.60 12.01 29.25
N PHE A 447 23.02 13.27 29.47
CA PHE A 447 22.39 14.41 28.81
C PHE A 447 22.86 14.57 27.36
N ALA A 448 24.12 14.21 27.07
CA ALA A 448 24.62 14.23 25.70
C ALA A 448 23.86 13.24 24.81
N LEU A 449 23.41 12.11 25.37
CA LEU A 449 22.56 11.11 24.69
C LEU A 449 21.25 11.68 24.13
N PHE A 450 20.66 12.73 24.73
CA PHE A 450 19.47 13.39 24.19
C PHE A 450 19.70 14.10 22.84
N SER A 451 20.94 14.42 22.51
CA SER A 451 21.30 15.05 21.23
C SER A 451 22.13 14.14 20.35
N PHE A 452 22.38 12.89 20.77
CA PHE A 452 23.43 12.06 20.19
C PHE A 452 23.12 11.66 18.73
N GLY A 453 21.90 11.19 18.42
CA GLY A 453 21.53 10.90 17.03
C GLY A 453 21.59 12.11 16.12
N ARG A 454 21.10 13.27 16.60
CA ARG A 454 21.23 14.54 15.88
C ARG A 454 22.69 14.95 15.70
N LYS A 455 23.55 14.74 16.70
CA LYS A 455 24.99 15.01 16.61
C LYS A 455 25.63 14.18 15.50
N ILE A 456 25.31 12.89 15.41
CA ILE A 456 25.81 12.02 14.33
C ILE A 456 25.37 12.57 12.97
N ALA A 457 24.08 12.85 12.78
CA ALA A 457 23.57 13.38 11.53
C ALA A 457 24.18 14.74 11.16
N ALA A 458 24.28 15.67 12.12
CA ALA A 458 24.85 17.00 11.90
C ALA A 458 26.34 16.93 11.51
N LEU A 459 27.12 16.07 12.17
CA LEU A 459 28.52 15.85 11.78
C LEU A 459 28.63 15.19 10.41
N ALA A 460 27.74 14.25 10.10
CA ALA A 460 27.73 13.57 8.82
C ALA A 460 27.41 14.51 7.64
N MET A 461 26.53 15.50 7.87
CA MET A 461 26.19 16.56 6.90
C MET A 461 27.13 17.77 6.95
N ASN A 462 28.25 17.70 7.70
CA ASN A 462 29.21 18.80 7.89
C ASN A 462 28.57 20.10 8.46
N MET A 463 27.64 19.95 9.41
CA MET A 463 26.93 21.04 10.10
C MET A 463 27.13 21.01 11.63
N PRO A 464 28.37 21.02 12.16
CA PRO A 464 28.61 20.94 13.61
C PRO A 464 27.94 22.07 14.41
N GLN A 465 27.75 23.23 13.81
CA GLN A 465 27.03 24.36 14.40
C GLN A 465 25.54 24.05 14.68
N LYS A 466 24.95 23.09 13.96
CA LYS A 466 23.55 22.68 14.12
C LYS A 466 23.34 21.53 15.11
N ILE A 467 24.38 21.07 15.80
CA ILE A 467 24.24 20.01 16.83
C ILE A 467 23.27 20.45 17.93
N ASP A 468 23.42 21.67 18.42
CA ASP A 468 22.48 22.27 19.37
C ASP A 468 21.30 22.90 18.60
N TRP A 469 20.18 22.20 18.59
CA TRP A 469 18.98 22.63 17.88
C TRP A 469 18.47 24.00 18.33
N LYS A 470 18.69 24.36 19.61
CA LYS A 470 18.26 25.65 20.16
C LYS A 470 18.98 26.83 19.52
N LYS A 471 20.17 26.60 18.99
CA LYS A 471 20.97 27.61 18.26
C LYS A 471 20.65 27.65 16.77
N SER A 472 19.79 26.76 16.31
CA SER A 472 19.44 26.58 14.89
C SER A 472 17.94 26.75 14.65
N VAL A 473 17.20 27.32 15.60
CA VAL A 473 15.77 27.57 15.46
C VAL A 473 15.57 28.70 14.46
N ASN A 474 14.79 28.42 13.43
CA ASN A 474 14.40 29.38 12.41
C ASN A 474 13.24 30.24 12.91
N ASP A 475 12.96 31.36 12.26
CA ASP A 475 11.75 32.11 12.58
C ASP A 475 10.51 31.35 12.09
N MET A 476 9.36 31.59 12.74
CA MET A 476 8.12 30.86 12.45
C MET A 476 7.68 30.98 10.99
N LYS A 477 7.95 32.12 10.31
CA LYS A 477 7.55 32.30 8.91
C LYS A 477 8.41 31.45 7.98
N GLU A 478 9.71 31.39 8.25
CA GLU A 478 10.63 30.51 7.53
C GLU A 478 10.27 29.03 7.76
N GLU A 479 9.97 28.64 9.00
CA GLU A 479 9.49 27.30 9.32
C GLU A 479 8.19 26.96 8.58
N GLU A 480 7.22 27.86 8.55
CA GLU A 480 5.94 27.68 7.86
C GLU A 480 6.11 27.57 6.34
N GLN A 481 6.95 28.42 5.74
CA GLN A 481 7.26 28.37 4.32
C GLN A 481 7.89 27.02 3.94
N VAL A 482 8.95 26.61 4.64
CA VAL A 482 9.63 25.34 4.36
C VAL A 482 8.70 24.15 4.58
N THR A 483 7.84 24.21 5.60
CA THR A 483 6.86 23.15 5.84
C THR A 483 5.83 23.08 4.70
N ASN A 484 5.34 24.21 4.20
CA ASN A 484 4.41 24.24 3.05
C ASN A 484 5.04 23.68 1.77
N GLU A 485 6.28 24.09 1.45
CA GLU A 485 7.01 23.54 0.31
C GLU A 485 7.17 22.02 0.45
N LEU A 486 7.50 21.55 1.66
CA LEU A 486 7.67 20.12 1.93
C LEU A 486 6.35 19.35 1.82
N ARG A 487 5.22 19.92 2.26
CA ARG A 487 3.88 19.34 2.07
C ARG A 487 3.57 19.15 0.60
N GLU A 488 3.78 20.18 -0.22
CA GLU A 488 3.52 20.12 -1.66
C GLU A 488 4.41 19.06 -2.35
N GLU A 489 5.70 19.02 -2.03
CA GLU A 489 6.62 18.03 -2.58
C GLU A 489 6.24 16.59 -2.16
N PHE A 490 5.93 16.39 -0.87
CA PHE A 490 5.55 15.08 -0.34
C PHE A 490 4.25 14.59 -0.96
N LEU A 491 3.22 15.45 -1.03
CA LEU A 491 1.94 15.13 -1.66
C LEU A 491 2.09 14.84 -3.15
N SER A 492 2.87 15.65 -3.87
CA SER A 492 3.12 15.43 -5.30
C SER A 492 3.81 14.09 -5.55
N TRP A 493 4.81 13.74 -4.73
CA TRP A 493 5.48 12.45 -4.83
C TRP A 493 4.57 11.29 -4.45
N LYS A 494 3.83 11.41 -3.33
CA LYS A 494 2.88 10.39 -2.86
C LYS A 494 1.85 10.08 -3.94
N ARG A 495 1.26 11.12 -4.56
CA ARG A 495 0.34 10.96 -5.70
C ARG A 495 0.97 10.24 -6.89
N LYS A 496 2.25 10.46 -7.20
CA LYS A 496 2.97 9.79 -8.30
C LYS A 496 3.37 8.35 -7.99
N MET A 497 3.67 8.05 -6.73
CA MET A 497 4.04 6.70 -6.30
C MET A 497 2.82 5.77 -6.28
N PHE A 498 1.66 6.35 -5.95
CA PHE A 498 0.39 5.65 -5.84
C PHE A 498 -0.52 5.85 -7.07
N SER A 499 -0.09 6.64 -8.05
CA SER A 499 -0.61 6.57 -9.42
C SER A 499 0.12 5.42 -10.12
#